data_AF-A0A6P5ADM1-F1
#
_entry.id   AF-A0A6P5ADM1-F1
#
_cell.length_a   1.000
_cell.length_b   1.000
_cell.length_c   1.000
_cell.angle_alpha   90.00
_cell.angle_beta   90.00
_cell.angle_gamma   90.00
#
_symmetry.space_group_name_H-M   'P 1'
#
loop_
_entity.id
_entity.type
_entity.pdbx_description
1 polymer ?
#
loop_
_entity_poly.entity_id
_entity_poly.type
_entity_poly.pdbx_seq_one_letter_code
_entity_poly.pdbx_strand_id
1 'polypeptide(L)'
;MLSCAARLVRAQIQSKPTACWVVAARGYADVVEETTFTTNEYALHKLDEGPSQSVTVTRDDALKYYRQMQTIRRMETAAGNLYKSKVIRGFCHLYSGQEACAVGMEAALTPDDHVITAYRAHGWTYTRGVPPVNILAELTGRKTGCAKGKGGSMHMYGNNFYGGNGIVGAQVPLGAGIALALKYNGSNNVCVALYGDGAANQGQVFETYNMAKLWDLPCIFVCENNGYGMGTAVERASASTDYYTRGDYVPGLRADGMDVLAVREATRFAAEWCRSGKGPMVLEVATYRYHGHSMSDPGTTYRPREEIQEMRKTRDPITGLRERMISANLATAEELKQIDLDVRAEIDKAVEQAKTDPELPVEEMYTDIFVDEPPFKVRGTNPFMYGMSK
;
A
#
# COMPACT_ATOMS: atom_id res chain seq x y z
N MET A 1 -11.59 11.08 -71.38
CA MET A 1 -10.35 10.83 -72.13
C MET A 1 -9.65 12.16 -72.35
N LEU A 2 -8.31 12.17 -72.23
CA LEU A 2 -7.39 13.31 -72.13
C LEU A 2 -7.35 13.99 -70.75
N SER A 3 -6.21 14.23 -70.09
CA SER A 3 -4.84 13.69 -70.15
C SER A 3 -4.06 14.29 -68.98
N CYS A 4 -3.28 13.45 -68.30
CA CYS A 4 -2.16 13.69 -67.37
C CYS A 4 -1.66 15.13 -67.10
N ALA A 5 -1.54 15.45 -65.81
CA ALA A 5 -0.46 16.28 -65.29
C ALA A 5 -0.13 15.86 -63.84
N ALA A 6 0.97 15.13 -63.63
CA ALA A 6 1.59 14.94 -62.33
C ALA A 6 3.09 15.22 -62.46
N ARG A 7 3.54 16.28 -61.79
CA ARG A 7 4.94 16.72 -61.72
C ARG A 7 5.66 16.01 -60.57
N LEU A 8 6.89 15.60 -60.85
CA LEU A 8 7.86 15.04 -59.92
C LEU A 8 8.14 15.97 -58.73
N VAL A 9 8.15 15.41 -57.51
CA VAL A 9 8.75 16.02 -56.32
C VAL A 9 10.06 15.27 -56.01
N ARG A 10 11.17 16.02 -56.01
CA ARG A 10 12.50 15.58 -55.60
C ARG A 10 12.53 15.34 -54.09
N ALA A 11 12.98 14.17 -53.66
CA ALA A 11 13.36 13.91 -52.28
C ALA A 11 14.67 14.64 -51.95
N GLN A 12 14.65 15.51 -50.93
CA GLN A 12 15.86 16.03 -50.28
C GLN A 12 16.17 15.15 -49.06
N ILE A 13 17.34 14.53 -49.08
CA ILE A 13 17.94 13.86 -47.92
C ILE A 13 18.63 14.95 -47.10
N GLN A 14 18.13 15.25 -45.91
CA GLN A 14 18.86 16.05 -44.91
C GLN A 14 19.46 15.11 -43.86
N SER A 15 20.77 15.25 -43.68
CA SER A 15 21.60 14.55 -42.71
C SER A 15 21.24 14.94 -41.27
N LYS A 16 21.15 13.95 -40.37
CA LYS A 16 21.01 14.18 -38.93
C LYS A 16 22.36 14.67 -38.34
N PRO A 17 22.36 15.64 -37.40
CA PRO A 17 23.58 16.01 -36.71
C PRO A 17 23.95 14.96 -35.66
N THR A 18 25.17 14.45 -35.74
CA THR A 18 25.80 13.65 -34.68
C THR A 18 26.17 14.57 -33.52
N ALA A 19 25.38 14.56 -32.45
CA ALA A 19 25.79 15.11 -31.17
C ALA A 19 26.77 14.13 -30.51
N CYS A 20 28.05 14.50 -30.48
CA CYS A 20 29.07 13.80 -29.73
C CYS A 20 28.85 14.11 -28.25
N TRP A 21 28.30 13.16 -27.50
CA TRP A 21 28.24 13.24 -26.05
C TRP A 21 29.63 12.92 -25.51
N VAL A 22 30.36 13.95 -25.08
CA VAL A 22 31.53 13.77 -24.23
C VAL A 22 30.99 13.28 -22.88
N VAL A 23 30.96 11.96 -22.70
CA VAL A 23 30.81 11.36 -21.38
C VAL A 23 32.13 11.60 -20.67
N ALA A 24 32.18 12.67 -19.88
CA ALA A 24 33.22 12.80 -18.87
C ALA A 24 33.08 11.59 -17.95
N ALA A 25 34.06 10.68 -17.99
CA ALA A 25 34.20 9.61 -17.03
C ALA A 25 34.43 10.23 -15.65
N ARG A 26 33.35 10.53 -14.93
CA ARG A 26 33.41 10.80 -13.49
C ARG A 26 33.67 9.46 -12.82
N GLY A 27 34.78 9.40 -12.10
CA GLY A 27 35.21 8.19 -11.38
C GLY A 27 34.16 7.72 -10.38
N TYR A 28 34.22 6.43 -10.05
CA TYR A 28 33.63 5.86 -8.84
C TYR A 28 34.15 6.65 -7.62
N ALA A 29 33.33 7.53 -7.04
CA ALA A 29 33.48 8.31 -5.79
C ALA A 29 32.91 9.72 -6.08
N ASP A 30 31.75 10.15 -5.60
CA ASP A 30 31.17 9.99 -4.27
C ASP A 30 29.64 9.86 -4.37
N VAL A 31 29.06 9.01 -3.52
CA VAL A 31 27.61 9.00 -3.30
C VAL A 31 27.20 10.30 -2.61
N VAL A 32 26.05 10.85 -2.96
CA VAL A 32 25.52 12.05 -2.31
C VAL A 32 24.67 11.66 -1.10
N GLU A 33 24.74 12.45 -0.03
CA GLU A 33 23.99 12.18 1.22
C GLU A 33 22.52 12.59 1.12
N GLU A 34 22.20 13.55 0.24
CA GLU A 34 20.83 14.01 0.00
C GLU A 34 20.69 14.54 -1.42
N THR A 35 19.47 14.52 -1.92
CA THR A 35 19.12 15.15 -3.20
C THR A 35 17.68 15.62 -3.19
N THR A 36 17.34 16.48 -4.14
CA THR A 36 15.97 16.97 -4.32
C THR A 36 15.44 16.49 -5.65
N PHE A 37 14.23 15.96 -5.64
CA PHE A 37 13.52 15.56 -6.83
C PHE A 37 12.21 16.32 -6.98
N THR A 38 11.69 16.34 -8.20
CA THR A 38 10.35 16.85 -8.49
C THR A 38 9.35 15.70 -8.56
N THR A 39 8.23 15.79 -7.86
CA THR A 39 7.09 14.86 -7.97
C THR A 39 6.08 15.37 -8.99
N ASN A 40 5.14 14.50 -9.38
CA ASN A 40 3.96 14.92 -10.13
C ASN A 40 3.09 15.89 -9.32
N GLU A 41 2.29 16.68 -10.01
CA GLU A 41 1.34 17.61 -9.40
C GLU A 41 0.22 16.88 -8.65
N TYR A 42 -0.20 17.46 -7.53
CA TYR A 42 -1.32 16.97 -6.72
C TYR A 42 -2.60 17.65 -7.17
N ALA A 43 -3.64 16.86 -7.47
CA ALA A 43 -4.97 17.44 -7.72
C ALA A 43 -5.58 17.84 -6.37
N LEU A 44 -6.15 19.04 -6.26
CA LEU A 44 -6.64 19.61 -5.00
C LEU A 44 -8.15 19.80 -5.02
N HIS A 45 -8.78 19.60 -3.87
CA HIS A 45 -10.20 19.83 -3.62
C HIS A 45 -10.40 20.61 -2.33
N LYS A 46 -10.98 21.80 -2.42
CA LYS A 46 -11.18 22.74 -1.28
C LYS A 46 -9.89 23.02 -0.49
N LEU A 47 -8.78 23.14 -1.21
CA LEU A 47 -7.46 23.54 -0.69
C LEU A 47 -6.90 24.64 -1.58
N ASP A 48 -6.39 25.71 -0.98
CA ASP A 48 -5.73 26.81 -1.70
C ASP A 48 -4.30 26.41 -2.13
N GLU A 49 -3.63 25.61 -1.30
CA GLU A 49 -2.27 25.12 -1.52
C GLU A 49 -2.17 23.63 -1.17
N GLY A 50 -1.28 22.92 -1.86
CA GLY A 50 -1.02 21.50 -1.67
C GLY A 50 0.41 21.21 -1.20
N PRO A 51 0.80 19.92 -1.16
CA PRO A 51 2.17 19.53 -0.81
C PRO A 51 3.19 20.10 -1.81
N SER A 52 4.41 20.34 -1.34
CA SER A 52 5.53 20.73 -2.22
C SER A 52 5.79 19.65 -3.28
N GLN A 53 5.99 20.07 -4.52
CA GLN A 53 6.49 19.18 -5.58
C GLN A 53 8.00 19.01 -5.54
N SER A 54 8.72 19.93 -4.88
CA SER A 54 10.16 19.83 -4.67
C SER A 54 10.43 19.10 -3.37
N VAL A 55 10.93 17.87 -3.48
CA VAL A 55 10.99 16.91 -2.38
C VAL A 55 12.43 16.47 -2.15
N THR A 56 12.95 16.75 -0.97
CA THR A 56 14.30 16.32 -0.55
C THR A 56 14.24 14.95 0.11
N VAL A 57 15.20 14.09 -0.21
CA VAL A 57 15.35 12.78 0.41
C VAL A 57 16.83 12.51 0.67
N THR A 58 17.13 11.98 1.86
CA THR A 58 18.47 11.53 2.22
C THR A 58 18.75 10.16 1.61
N ARG A 59 20.03 9.84 1.45
CA ARG A 59 20.47 8.53 1.01
C ARG A 59 19.97 7.42 1.93
N ASP A 60 20.06 7.60 3.24
CA ASP A 60 19.60 6.63 4.23
C ASP A 60 18.10 6.34 4.10
N ASP A 61 17.28 7.38 3.97
CA ASP A 61 15.84 7.22 3.77
C ASP A 61 15.53 6.53 2.45
N ALA A 62 16.20 6.91 1.36
CA ALA A 62 15.99 6.29 0.05
C ALA A 62 16.36 4.78 0.06
N LEU A 63 17.48 4.40 0.69
CA LEU A 63 17.89 3.01 0.87
C LEU A 63 16.88 2.23 1.74
N LYS A 64 16.38 2.86 2.80
CA LYS A 64 15.33 2.29 3.67
C LYS A 64 14.05 2.04 2.88
N TYR A 65 13.55 3.02 2.12
CA TYR A 65 12.34 2.87 1.31
C TYR A 65 12.50 1.78 0.25
N TYR A 66 13.64 1.75 -0.44
CA TYR A 66 13.96 0.72 -1.42
C TYR A 66 13.92 -0.68 -0.78
N ARG A 67 14.60 -0.86 0.37
CA ARG A 67 14.59 -2.13 1.10
C ARG A 67 13.17 -2.53 1.50
N GLN A 68 12.38 -1.61 2.09
CA GLN A 68 11.03 -1.92 2.55
C GLN A 68 10.10 -2.33 1.41
N MET A 69 10.10 -1.59 0.28
CA MET A 69 9.29 -1.95 -0.87
C MET A 69 9.73 -3.30 -1.46
N GLN A 70 11.04 -3.57 -1.52
CA GLN A 70 11.56 -4.85 -1.98
C GLN A 70 11.15 -6.01 -1.06
N THR A 71 11.15 -5.80 0.27
CA THR A 71 10.66 -6.78 1.25
C THR A 71 9.19 -7.11 1.02
N ILE A 72 8.33 -6.10 0.82
CA ILE A 72 6.92 -6.32 0.50
C ILE A 72 6.80 -7.12 -0.79
N ARG A 73 7.45 -6.69 -1.89
CA ARG A 73 7.40 -7.38 -3.19
C ARG A 73 7.79 -8.85 -3.09
N ARG A 74 8.85 -9.17 -2.35
CA ARG A 74 9.36 -10.53 -2.17
C ARG A 74 8.46 -11.37 -1.26
N MET A 75 7.97 -10.79 -0.17
CA MET A 75 6.99 -11.43 0.72
C MET A 75 5.70 -11.81 -0.03
N GLU A 76 5.17 -10.90 -0.84
CA GLU A 76 3.97 -11.15 -1.65
C GLU A 76 4.21 -12.21 -2.74
N THR A 77 5.41 -12.22 -3.34
CA THR A 77 5.81 -13.28 -4.29
C THR A 77 5.85 -14.65 -3.61
N ALA A 78 6.42 -14.71 -2.40
CA ALA A 78 6.47 -15.92 -1.58
C ALA A 78 5.06 -16.40 -1.20
N ALA A 79 4.18 -15.50 -0.73
CA ALA A 79 2.79 -15.80 -0.42
C ALA A 79 2.04 -16.35 -1.66
N GLY A 80 2.22 -15.74 -2.84
CA GLY A 80 1.64 -16.24 -4.08
C GLY A 80 2.10 -17.67 -4.43
N ASN A 81 3.37 -18.00 -4.20
CA ASN A 81 3.91 -19.34 -4.42
C ASN A 81 3.37 -20.35 -3.40
N LEU A 82 3.34 -19.99 -2.11
CA LEU A 82 2.81 -20.82 -1.03
C LEU A 82 1.31 -21.11 -1.19
N TYR A 83 0.55 -20.17 -1.76
CA TYR A 83 -0.85 -20.39 -2.11
C TYR A 83 -1.01 -21.39 -3.26
N LYS A 84 -0.19 -21.27 -4.31
CA LYS A 84 -0.19 -22.21 -5.44
C LYS A 84 0.17 -23.63 -5.01
N SER A 85 1.10 -23.78 -4.06
CA SER A 85 1.46 -25.07 -3.46
C SER A 85 0.52 -25.54 -2.35
N LYS A 86 -0.63 -24.86 -2.14
CA LYS A 86 -1.68 -25.22 -1.18
C LYS A 86 -1.27 -25.15 0.30
N VAL A 87 -0.14 -24.52 0.61
CA VAL A 87 0.28 -24.25 1.99
C VAL A 87 -0.57 -23.12 2.58
N ILE A 88 -0.85 -22.08 1.79
CA ILE A 88 -1.85 -21.04 2.12
C ILE A 88 -3.19 -21.44 1.53
N ARG A 89 -4.28 -21.21 2.27
CA ARG A 89 -5.67 -21.52 1.90
C ARG A 89 -6.57 -20.29 2.05
N GLY A 90 -7.83 -20.41 1.65
CA GLY A 90 -8.83 -19.35 1.83
C GLY A 90 -8.54 -18.11 0.98
N PHE A 91 -8.66 -16.92 1.57
CA PHE A 91 -8.35 -15.67 0.89
C PHE A 91 -6.85 -15.34 0.98
N CYS A 92 -6.31 -14.73 -0.08
CA CYS A 92 -4.96 -14.18 -0.12
C CYS A 92 -4.93 -13.02 -1.12
N HIS A 93 -4.76 -11.79 -0.63
CA HIS A 93 -4.84 -10.57 -1.43
C HIS A 93 -3.46 -9.90 -1.50
N LEU A 94 -2.75 -10.11 -2.61
CA LEU A 94 -1.36 -9.66 -2.73
C LEU A 94 -1.24 -8.16 -2.97
N TYR A 95 -0.39 -7.46 -2.23
CA TYR A 95 -0.19 -6.01 -2.33
C TYR A 95 0.79 -5.58 -3.44
N SER A 96 1.28 -6.52 -4.25
CA SER A 96 2.30 -6.23 -5.27
C SER A 96 1.86 -5.19 -6.31
N GLY A 97 2.68 -4.16 -6.49
CA GLY A 97 2.42 -2.99 -7.34
C GLY A 97 2.01 -1.74 -6.55
N GLN A 98 1.59 -1.90 -5.30
CA GLN A 98 1.15 -0.81 -4.43
C GLN A 98 2.19 -0.45 -3.35
N GLU A 99 3.44 -0.94 -3.45
CA GLU A 99 4.43 -0.83 -2.37
C GLU A 99 4.73 0.62 -1.96
N ALA A 100 4.72 1.55 -2.92
CA ALA A 100 4.90 2.98 -2.67
C ALA A 100 3.80 3.58 -1.77
N CYS A 101 2.58 3.01 -1.76
CA CYS A 101 1.49 3.47 -0.92
C CYS A 101 1.82 3.24 0.56
N ALA A 102 2.01 1.98 0.97
CA ALA A 102 2.31 1.65 2.37
C ALA A 102 3.64 2.23 2.85
N VAL A 103 4.71 2.15 2.03
CA VAL A 103 6.04 2.67 2.43
C VAL A 103 6.07 4.19 2.44
N GLY A 104 5.46 4.85 1.45
CA GLY A 104 5.42 6.30 1.38
C GLY A 104 4.62 6.92 2.53
N MET A 105 3.46 6.33 2.85
CA MET A 105 2.66 6.78 3.99
C MET A 105 3.40 6.55 5.31
N GLU A 106 3.93 5.34 5.55
CA GLU A 106 4.69 5.04 6.77
C GLU A 106 5.90 5.98 6.95
N ALA A 107 6.56 6.39 5.86
CA ALA A 107 7.67 7.33 5.90
C ALA A 107 7.29 8.75 6.37
N ALA A 108 5.99 9.09 6.39
CA ALA A 108 5.47 10.37 6.88
C ALA A 108 4.78 10.28 8.25
N LEU A 109 4.60 9.06 8.78
CA LEU A 109 3.95 8.80 10.06
C LEU A 109 4.98 8.54 11.16
N THR A 110 4.55 8.69 12.41
CA THR A 110 5.30 8.23 13.57
C THR A 110 4.79 6.85 14.01
N PRO A 111 5.56 6.09 14.82
CA PRO A 111 5.08 4.82 15.39
C PRO A 111 3.81 4.95 16.25
N ASP A 112 3.55 6.15 16.77
CA ASP A 112 2.38 6.49 17.61
C ASP A 112 1.16 6.93 16.79
N ASP A 113 1.30 7.09 15.47
CA ASP A 113 0.13 7.27 14.59
C ASP A 113 -0.54 5.93 14.32
N HIS A 114 -1.83 6.01 14.00
CA HIS A 114 -2.71 4.85 13.93
C HIS A 114 -3.08 4.54 12.49
N VAL A 115 -3.09 3.26 12.13
CA VAL A 115 -3.43 2.83 10.77
C VAL A 115 -4.47 1.73 10.81
N ILE A 116 -5.48 1.83 9.94
CA ILE A 116 -6.47 0.77 9.72
C ILE A 116 -6.77 0.62 8.24
N THR A 117 -6.85 -0.62 7.73
CA THR A 117 -7.08 -0.89 6.31
C THR A 117 -8.01 -2.09 6.08
N ALA A 118 -8.35 -2.34 4.82
CA ALA A 118 -9.12 -3.50 4.40
C ALA A 118 -8.24 -4.79 4.38
N TYR A 119 -8.70 -5.84 3.72
CA TYR A 119 -8.04 -7.15 3.72
C TYR A 119 -6.73 -7.25 2.91
N ARG A 120 -6.34 -6.22 2.13
CA ARG A 120 -5.08 -6.23 1.35
C ARG A 120 -3.94 -5.65 2.19
N ALA A 121 -3.64 -6.31 3.31
CA ALA A 121 -2.95 -5.69 4.43
C ALA A 121 -1.51 -6.15 4.67
N HIS A 122 -0.94 -7.09 3.90
CA HIS A 122 0.37 -7.66 4.27
C HIS A 122 1.49 -6.60 4.26
N GLY A 123 1.49 -5.72 3.25
CA GLY A 123 2.44 -4.59 3.17
C GLY A 123 2.35 -3.67 4.39
N TRP A 124 1.12 -3.29 4.77
CA TRP A 124 0.84 -2.49 5.96
C TRP A 124 1.23 -3.18 7.27
N THR A 125 0.96 -4.48 7.37
CA THR A 125 1.33 -5.29 8.53
C THR A 125 2.85 -5.29 8.73
N TYR A 126 3.61 -5.38 7.64
CA TYR A 126 5.07 -5.27 7.65
C TYR A 126 5.56 -3.87 8.03
N THR A 127 5.05 -2.83 7.37
CA THR A 127 5.49 -1.45 7.65
C THR A 127 5.15 -1.01 9.07
N ARG A 128 4.08 -1.56 9.65
CA ARG A 128 3.68 -1.39 11.06
C ARG A 128 4.45 -2.26 12.05
N GLY A 129 5.53 -2.90 11.62
CA GLY A 129 6.54 -3.51 12.49
C GLY A 129 6.38 -5.02 12.73
N VAL A 130 5.42 -5.69 12.10
CA VAL A 130 5.33 -7.16 12.20
C VAL A 130 6.39 -7.79 11.30
N PRO A 131 7.26 -8.68 11.82
CA PRO A 131 8.30 -9.31 11.01
C PRO A 131 7.72 -10.17 9.88
N PRO A 132 8.37 -10.24 8.69
CA PRO A 132 7.89 -11.05 7.57
C PRO A 132 7.65 -12.53 7.91
N VAL A 133 8.43 -13.10 8.83
CA VAL A 133 8.24 -14.48 9.29
C VAL A 133 6.91 -14.69 10.01
N ASN A 134 6.48 -13.74 10.84
CA ASN A 134 5.18 -13.83 11.53
C ASN A 134 4.01 -13.60 10.57
N ILE A 135 4.18 -12.75 9.56
CA ILE A 135 3.17 -12.55 8.50
C ILE A 135 3.01 -13.84 7.68
N LEU A 136 4.11 -14.42 7.23
CA LEU A 136 4.09 -15.66 6.46
C LEU A 136 3.56 -16.83 7.30
N ALA A 137 3.93 -16.92 8.58
CA ALA A 137 3.40 -17.93 9.50
C ALA A 137 1.88 -17.79 9.72
N GLU A 138 1.36 -16.56 9.79
CA GLU A 138 -0.09 -16.33 9.86
C GLU A 138 -0.79 -16.78 8.58
N LEU A 139 -0.22 -16.47 7.41
CA LEU A 139 -0.73 -16.91 6.13
C LEU A 139 -0.75 -18.44 6.00
N THR A 140 0.25 -19.13 6.54
CA THR A 140 0.33 -20.60 6.55
C THR A 140 -0.39 -21.25 7.74
N GLY A 141 -1.11 -20.47 8.56
CA GLY A 141 -1.96 -20.95 9.66
C GLY A 141 -1.20 -21.53 10.84
N ARG A 142 -0.01 -20.99 11.17
CA ARG A 142 0.86 -21.51 12.23
C ARG A 142 0.74 -20.73 13.52
N LYS A 143 1.08 -21.38 14.63
CA LYS A 143 1.02 -20.80 15.99
C LYS A 143 1.88 -19.54 16.15
N THR A 144 2.96 -19.43 15.39
CA THR A 144 3.90 -18.30 15.38
C THR A 144 3.41 -17.13 14.53
N GLY A 145 2.26 -17.26 13.86
CA GLY A 145 1.60 -16.16 13.16
C GLY A 145 1.29 -14.99 14.08
N CYS A 146 1.19 -13.78 13.53
CA CYS A 146 0.89 -12.57 14.31
C CYS A 146 -0.48 -12.61 15.00
N ALA A 147 -1.40 -13.46 14.58
CA ALA A 147 -2.66 -13.78 15.25
C ALA A 147 -2.76 -15.27 15.60
N LYS A 148 -1.61 -15.93 15.82
CA LYS A 148 -1.49 -17.35 16.18
C LYS A 148 -2.14 -18.32 15.15
N GLY A 149 -2.30 -17.90 13.90
CA GLY A 149 -2.96 -18.69 12.86
C GLY A 149 -4.50 -18.63 12.90
N LYS A 150 -5.10 -17.81 13.78
CA LYS A 150 -6.55 -17.64 13.89
C LYS A 150 -7.13 -16.67 12.86
N GLY A 151 -6.33 -15.72 12.36
CA GLY A 151 -6.80 -14.63 11.51
C GLY A 151 -6.62 -14.90 10.01
N GLY A 152 -5.50 -15.51 9.62
CA GLY A 152 -5.11 -15.70 8.22
C GLY A 152 -4.82 -14.37 7.50
N SER A 153 -4.92 -14.37 6.18
CA SER A 153 -4.52 -13.23 5.32
C SER A 153 -5.22 -11.91 5.63
N MET A 154 -6.51 -11.98 6.00
CA MET A 154 -7.32 -10.76 6.09
C MET A 154 -7.24 -10.10 7.46
N HIS A 155 -6.80 -10.79 8.51
CA HIS A 155 -6.94 -10.34 9.90
C HIS A 155 -5.60 -10.40 10.64
N MET A 156 -4.73 -9.45 10.33
CA MET A 156 -3.43 -9.28 10.97
C MET A 156 -3.39 -7.94 11.70
N TYR A 157 -2.95 -7.93 12.96
CA TYR A 157 -2.93 -6.74 13.81
C TYR A 157 -1.49 -6.47 14.31
N GLY A 158 -1.21 -5.24 14.72
CA GLY A 158 0.10 -4.83 15.23
C GLY A 158 -0.01 -3.57 16.11
N ASN A 159 1.12 -3.06 16.59
CA ASN A 159 1.11 -1.86 17.42
C ASN A 159 0.60 -0.65 16.61
N ASN A 160 -0.47 -0.02 17.09
CA ASN A 160 -1.22 1.03 16.40
C ASN A 160 -1.66 0.65 14.97
N PHE A 161 -1.77 -0.65 14.68
CA PHE A 161 -2.28 -1.18 13.43
C PHE A 161 -3.50 -2.05 13.68
N TYR A 162 -4.67 -1.52 13.33
CA TYR A 162 -5.98 -2.02 13.73
C TYR A 162 -6.57 -3.01 12.73
N GLY A 163 -5.70 -3.75 12.06
CA GLY A 163 -6.14 -4.88 11.26
C GLY A 163 -6.17 -4.63 9.76
N GLY A 164 -6.09 -5.76 9.07
CA GLY A 164 -6.87 -5.94 7.86
C GLY A 164 -8.34 -6.26 8.23
N ASN A 165 -9.25 -5.67 7.46
CA ASN A 165 -10.69 -5.80 7.70
C ASN A 165 -11.37 -6.41 6.47
N GLY A 166 -12.10 -7.51 6.68
CA GLY A 166 -12.72 -8.30 5.61
C GLY A 166 -14.02 -7.72 5.05
N ILE A 167 -14.70 -6.85 5.81
CA ILE A 167 -15.99 -6.26 5.41
C ILE A 167 -15.74 -4.91 4.75
N VAL A 168 -16.07 -4.82 3.46
CA VAL A 168 -15.77 -3.65 2.62
C VAL A 168 -16.40 -2.38 3.19
N GLY A 169 -15.55 -1.42 3.57
CA GLY A 169 -15.95 -0.10 4.08
C GLY A 169 -16.13 -0.04 5.59
N ALA A 170 -16.22 -1.18 6.29
CA ALA A 170 -16.44 -1.21 7.73
C ALA A 170 -15.28 -0.62 8.54
N GLN A 171 -14.07 -0.64 7.99
CA GLN A 171 -12.89 -0.07 8.63
C GLN A 171 -12.87 1.47 8.64
N VAL A 172 -13.67 2.12 7.79
CA VAL A 172 -13.67 3.58 7.68
C VAL A 172 -14.29 4.24 8.92
N PRO A 173 -15.51 3.86 9.37
CA PRO A 173 -16.02 4.30 10.66
C PRO A 173 -15.13 3.95 11.84
N LEU A 174 -14.49 2.76 11.84
CA LEU A 174 -13.56 2.36 12.89
C LEU A 174 -12.34 3.29 12.97
N GLY A 175 -11.76 3.66 11.82
CA GLY A 175 -10.68 4.64 11.74
C GLY A 175 -11.07 6.01 12.30
N ALA A 176 -12.28 6.49 11.98
CA ALA A 176 -12.79 7.72 12.58
C ALA A 176 -13.03 7.58 14.09
N GLY A 177 -13.45 6.41 14.58
CA GLY A 177 -13.55 6.13 16.01
C GLY A 177 -12.20 6.17 16.73
N ILE A 178 -11.14 5.67 16.08
CA ILE A 178 -9.76 5.80 16.59
C ILE A 178 -9.35 7.27 16.62
N ALA A 179 -9.59 8.02 15.54
CA ALA A 179 -9.31 9.46 15.49
C ALA A 179 -10.08 10.25 16.58
N LEU A 180 -11.33 9.87 16.86
CA LEU A 180 -12.10 10.41 17.98
C LEU A 180 -11.41 10.16 19.32
N ALA A 181 -10.91 8.94 19.56
CA ALA A 181 -10.16 8.62 20.77
C ALA A 181 -8.87 9.46 20.90
N LEU A 182 -8.15 9.70 19.81
CA LEU A 182 -6.96 10.56 19.81
C LEU A 182 -7.30 11.98 20.22
N LYS A 183 -8.34 12.55 19.60
CA LYS A 183 -8.83 13.89 19.96
C LYS A 183 -9.30 13.96 21.41
N TYR A 184 -10.06 12.95 21.86
CA TYR A 184 -10.61 12.88 23.21
C TYR A 184 -9.49 12.85 24.27
N ASN A 185 -8.41 12.12 24.00
CA ASN A 185 -7.27 11.98 24.90
C ASN A 185 -6.24 13.12 24.78
N GLY A 186 -6.50 14.14 23.94
CA GLY A 186 -5.56 15.24 23.70
C GLY A 186 -4.25 14.80 23.04
N SER A 187 -4.26 13.66 22.32
CA SER A 187 -3.10 13.21 21.56
C SER A 187 -2.94 14.05 20.29
N ASN A 188 -1.70 14.38 19.94
CA ASN A 188 -1.37 15.04 18.68
C ASN A 188 -1.12 14.05 17.54
N ASN A 189 -1.49 12.77 17.71
CA ASN A 189 -1.39 11.74 16.66
C ASN A 189 -2.58 11.76 15.71
N VAL A 190 -2.43 11.10 14.57
CA VAL A 190 -3.47 10.98 13.53
C VAL A 190 -3.86 9.51 13.32
N CYS A 191 -5.05 9.29 12.76
CA CYS A 191 -5.45 7.98 12.23
C CYS A 191 -5.55 8.02 10.71
N VAL A 192 -4.87 7.08 10.04
CA VAL A 192 -5.00 6.81 8.60
C VAL A 192 -6.00 5.69 8.39
N ALA A 193 -7.16 6.03 7.84
CA ALA A 193 -8.26 5.11 7.58
C ALA A 193 -8.34 4.80 6.08
N LEU A 194 -7.81 3.65 5.68
CA LEU A 194 -7.66 3.25 4.28
C LEU A 194 -8.87 2.46 3.77
N TYR A 195 -9.22 2.68 2.51
CA TYR A 195 -10.22 1.95 1.75
C TYR A 195 -9.88 1.94 0.25
N GLY A 196 -10.42 0.99 -0.51
CA GLY A 196 -10.19 0.92 -1.97
C GLY A 196 -11.24 1.69 -2.77
N ASP A 197 -10.99 1.87 -4.07
CA ASP A 197 -11.92 2.52 -5.00
C ASP A 197 -13.35 1.92 -4.97
N GLY A 198 -13.48 0.58 -4.96
CA GLY A 198 -14.79 -0.07 -4.80
C GLY A 198 -15.46 0.17 -3.45
N ALA A 199 -14.69 0.38 -2.39
CA ALA A 199 -15.22 0.68 -1.05
C ALA A 199 -15.68 2.14 -0.92
N ALA A 200 -15.21 3.04 -1.80
CA ALA A 200 -15.57 4.46 -1.78
C ALA A 200 -17.06 4.74 -2.06
N ASN A 201 -17.83 3.73 -2.45
CA ASN A 201 -19.28 3.81 -2.67
C ASN A 201 -20.10 3.24 -1.51
N GLN A 202 -19.47 2.82 -0.41
CA GLN A 202 -20.18 2.34 0.78
C GLN A 202 -20.83 3.52 1.53
N GLY A 203 -22.12 3.40 1.87
CA GLY A 203 -22.87 4.49 2.53
C GLY A 203 -22.23 4.96 3.84
N GLN A 204 -21.74 4.01 4.65
CA GLN A 204 -21.06 4.30 5.92
C GLN A 204 -19.80 5.18 5.77
N VAL A 205 -19.16 5.21 4.59
CA VAL A 205 -18.03 6.12 4.32
C VAL A 205 -18.50 7.57 4.33
N PHE A 206 -19.65 7.87 3.73
CA PHE A 206 -20.23 9.21 3.69
C PHE A 206 -20.79 9.65 5.05
N GLU A 207 -21.43 8.74 5.78
CA GLU A 207 -21.83 8.97 7.18
C GLU A 207 -20.60 9.35 8.03
N THR A 208 -19.49 8.66 7.80
CA THR A 208 -18.23 8.90 8.52
C THR A 208 -17.61 10.25 8.16
N TYR A 209 -17.58 10.64 6.88
CA TYR A 209 -17.11 11.99 6.50
C TYR A 209 -17.87 13.09 7.22
N ASN A 210 -19.19 12.96 7.30
CA ASN A 210 -20.05 13.93 7.98
C ASN A 210 -19.67 14.07 9.46
N MET A 211 -19.62 12.97 10.21
CA MET A 211 -19.29 13.01 11.63
C MET A 211 -17.84 13.45 11.87
N ALA A 212 -16.89 12.94 11.08
CA ALA A 212 -15.48 13.29 11.22
C ALA A 212 -15.24 14.78 10.98
N LYS A 213 -15.94 15.37 9.99
CA LYS A 213 -15.85 16.82 9.76
C LYS A 213 -16.57 17.63 10.81
N LEU A 214 -17.79 17.23 11.20
CA LEU A 214 -18.57 17.89 12.25
C LEU A 214 -17.79 18.01 13.56
N TRP A 215 -16.98 17.01 13.87
CA TRP A 215 -16.18 16.96 15.10
C TRP A 215 -14.71 17.32 14.87
N ASP A 216 -14.31 17.77 13.68
CA ASP A 216 -12.92 18.04 13.29
C ASP A 216 -11.94 16.97 13.84
N LEU A 217 -12.17 15.71 13.46
CA LEU A 217 -11.34 14.58 13.88
C LEU A 217 -10.01 14.55 13.12
N PRO A 218 -8.89 14.12 13.77
CA PRO A 218 -7.59 13.97 13.13
C PRO A 218 -7.52 12.66 12.30
N CYS A 219 -8.41 12.55 11.31
CA CYS A 219 -8.55 11.36 10.46
C CYS A 219 -8.16 11.67 9.01
N ILE A 220 -7.22 10.90 8.46
CA ILE A 220 -6.85 10.92 7.05
C ILE A 220 -7.56 9.76 6.37
N PHE A 221 -8.54 10.07 5.52
CA PHE A 221 -9.29 9.08 4.77
C PHE A 221 -8.57 8.79 3.45
N VAL A 222 -8.04 7.58 3.30
CA VAL A 222 -7.20 7.25 2.13
C VAL A 222 -7.92 6.30 1.19
N CYS A 223 -8.15 6.74 -0.05
CA CYS A 223 -8.62 5.88 -1.13
C CYS A 223 -7.42 5.32 -1.91
N GLU A 224 -7.08 4.05 -1.74
CA GLU A 224 -6.14 3.34 -2.61
C GLU A 224 -6.86 2.96 -3.92
N ASN A 225 -6.81 3.86 -4.89
CA ASN A 225 -7.43 3.67 -6.18
C ASN A 225 -6.51 2.83 -7.07
N ASN A 226 -6.81 1.54 -7.21
CA ASN A 226 -6.06 0.62 -8.08
C ASN A 226 -6.75 0.38 -9.43
N GLY A 227 -7.79 1.17 -9.73
CA GLY A 227 -8.59 1.11 -10.96
C GLY A 227 -9.71 0.07 -10.97
N TYR A 228 -9.79 -0.83 -9.97
CA TYR A 228 -10.71 -1.98 -10.02
C TYR A 228 -11.20 -2.46 -8.64
N GLY A 229 -12.51 -2.34 -8.41
CA GLY A 229 -13.23 -2.97 -7.31
C GLY A 229 -13.54 -4.44 -7.64
N MET A 230 -12.70 -5.36 -7.15
CA MET A 230 -12.73 -6.78 -7.55
C MET A 230 -12.52 -6.94 -9.06
N GLY A 231 -13.59 -7.05 -9.85
CA GLY A 231 -13.55 -7.12 -11.31
C GLY A 231 -14.29 -5.97 -12.01
N THR A 232 -14.72 -4.95 -11.27
CA THR A 232 -15.47 -3.82 -11.80
C THR A 232 -14.55 -2.60 -11.87
N ALA A 233 -14.29 -2.11 -13.08
CA ALA A 233 -13.52 -0.88 -13.30
C ALA A 233 -14.22 0.33 -12.68
N VAL A 234 -13.45 1.34 -12.28
CA VAL A 234 -13.96 2.53 -11.58
C VAL A 234 -15.06 3.26 -12.34
N GLU A 235 -14.95 3.36 -13.66
CA GLU A 235 -15.93 4.02 -14.54
C GLU A 235 -17.28 3.28 -14.59
N ARG A 236 -17.29 2.00 -14.20
CA ARG A 236 -18.49 1.16 -14.13
C ARG A 236 -19.11 1.12 -12.74
N ALA A 237 -18.35 1.50 -11.71
CA ALA A 237 -18.77 1.43 -10.31
C ALA A 237 -19.13 2.79 -9.72
N SER A 238 -18.51 3.87 -10.20
CA SER A 238 -18.62 5.21 -9.63
C SER A 238 -19.04 6.21 -10.69
N ALA A 239 -20.09 6.98 -10.42
CA ALA A 239 -20.54 8.05 -11.32
C ALA A 239 -19.53 9.21 -11.45
N SER A 240 -18.72 9.43 -10.39
CA SER A 240 -17.52 10.26 -10.42
C SER A 240 -16.35 9.43 -9.91
N THR A 241 -15.27 9.41 -10.70
CA THR A 241 -14.01 8.69 -10.41
C THR A 241 -12.96 9.59 -9.76
N ASP A 242 -13.30 10.85 -9.43
CA ASP A 242 -12.45 11.76 -8.67
C ASP A 242 -12.61 11.49 -7.16
N TYR A 243 -12.03 10.40 -6.67
CA TYR A 243 -12.25 9.91 -5.30
C TYR A 243 -11.83 10.91 -4.22
N TYR A 244 -10.78 11.70 -4.47
CA TYR A 244 -10.34 12.77 -3.56
C TYR A 244 -11.40 13.88 -3.31
N THR A 245 -12.42 13.98 -4.17
CA THR A 245 -13.51 14.98 -4.04
C THR A 245 -14.74 14.43 -3.33
N ARG A 246 -14.82 13.11 -3.10
CA ARG A 246 -16.04 12.42 -2.63
C ARG A 246 -16.41 12.76 -1.18
N GLY A 247 -15.47 13.32 -0.43
CA GLY A 247 -15.75 13.93 0.88
C GLY A 247 -16.61 15.19 0.83
N ASP A 248 -16.89 15.72 -0.37
CA ASP A 248 -17.64 16.95 -0.63
C ASP A 248 -17.09 18.15 0.17
N TYR A 249 -17.60 18.40 1.37
CA TYR A 249 -17.10 19.46 2.26
C TYR A 249 -15.80 19.12 2.99
N VAL A 250 -15.37 17.85 2.99
CA VAL A 250 -14.04 17.46 3.48
C VAL A 250 -13.00 17.80 2.40
N PRO A 251 -11.95 18.57 2.72
CA PRO A 251 -10.89 18.87 1.76
C PRO A 251 -10.17 17.59 1.36
N GLY A 252 -9.61 17.57 0.16
CA GLY A 252 -8.88 16.40 -0.30
C GLY A 252 -7.86 16.68 -1.38
N LEU A 253 -6.99 15.71 -1.60
CA LEU A 253 -6.00 15.76 -2.66
C LEU A 253 -5.74 14.39 -3.27
N ARG A 254 -5.30 14.36 -4.53
CA ARG A 254 -4.87 13.14 -5.23
C ARG A 254 -3.37 13.14 -5.44
N ALA A 255 -2.71 12.05 -5.07
CA ALA A 255 -1.29 11.82 -5.25
C ALA A 255 -1.01 10.65 -6.19
N ASP A 256 0.17 10.66 -6.81
CA ASP A 256 0.69 9.54 -7.58
C ASP A 256 1.12 8.39 -6.66
N GLY A 257 0.32 7.33 -6.61
CA GLY A 257 0.55 6.14 -5.80
C GLY A 257 1.62 5.19 -6.30
N MET A 258 2.28 5.52 -7.40
CA MET A 258 3.44 4.80 -7.92
C MET A 258 4.76 5.50 -7.61
N ASP A 259 4.73 6.72 -7.04
CA ASP A 259 5.90 7.45 -6.56
C ASP A 259 5.90 7.54 -5.03
N VAL A 260 6.81 6.81 -4.39
CA VAL A 260 6.93 6.75 -2.92
C VAL A 260 7.16 8.13 -2.29
N LEU A 261 7.85 9.05 -2.98
CA LEU A 261 8.11 10.40 -2.47
C LEU A 261 6.87 11.28 -2.59
N ALA A 262 6.07 11.11 -3.65
CA ALA A 262 4.79 11.81 -3.79
C ALA A 262 3.79 11.37 -2.72
N VAL A 263 3.70 10.06 -2.46
CA VAL A 263 2.87 9.53 -1.38
C VAL A 263 3.35 10.05 -0.02
N ARG A 264 4.66 10.08 0.23
CA ARG A 264 5.25 10.61 1.47
C ARG A 264 4.85 12.05 1.72
N GLU A 265 5.02 12.93 0.75
CA GLU A 265 4.70 14.35 0.94
C GLU A 265 3.19 14.62 1.04
N ALA A 266 2.37 13.92 0.25
CA ALA A 266 0.92 13.96 0.38
C ALA A 266 0.45 13.56 1.79
N THR A 267 1.05 12.50 2.34
CA THR A 267 0.71 11.99 3.67
C THR A 267 1.21 12.93 4.76
N ARG A 268 2.44 13.47 4.63
CA ARG A 268 3.00 14.45 5.55
C ARG A 268 2.11 15.68 5.65
N PHE A 269 1.71 16.24 4.50
CA PHE A 269 0.79 17.36 4.43
C PHE A 269 -0.56 17.06 5.09
N ALA A 270 -1.17 15.91 4.79
CA ALA A 270 -2.45 15.51 5.38
C ALA A 270 -2.36 15.26 6.90
N ALA A 271 -1.24 14.71 7.36
CA ALA A 271 -0.98 14.53 8.78
C ALA A 271 -0.82 15.88 9.49
N GLU A 272 0.00 16.78 8.96
CA GLU A 272 0.17 18.14 9.51
C GLU A 272 -1.15 18.93 9.52
N TRP A 273 -1.97 18.78 8.48
CA TRP A 273 -3.33 19.33 8.44
C TRP A 273 -4.17 18.85 9.63
N CYS A 274 -4.26 17.54 9.82
CA CYS A 274 -5.02 16.92 10.91
C CYS A 274 -4.47 17.34 12.29
N ARG A 275 -3.15 17.30 12.48
CA ARG A 275 -2.47 17.72 13.72
C ARG A 275 -2.69 19.19 14.04
N SER A 276 -2.83 20.04 13.02
CA SER A 276 -3.17 21.47 13.21
C SER A 276 -4.62 21.72 13.63
N GLY A 277 -5.43 20.67 13.80
CA GLY A 277 -6.81 20.78 14.28
C GLY A 277 -7.82 21.20 13.20
N LYS A 278 -7.44 21.18 11.91
CA LYS A 278 -8.32 21.57 10.79
C LYS A 278 -9.34 20.48 10.40
N GLY A 279 -9.38 19.40 11.17
CA GLY A 279 -10.24 18.24 10.95
C GLY A 279 -9.70 17.29 9.88
N PRO A 280 -10.58 16.45 9.30
CA PRO A 280 -10.16 15.37 8.43
C PRO A 280 -9.77 15.84 7.03
N MET A 281 -9.11 14.96 6.29
CA MET A 281 -8.76 15.13 4.87
C MET A 281 -8.97 13.83 4.09
N VAL A 282 -9.40 13.93 2.82
CA VAL A 282 -9.43 12.80 1.88
C VAL A 282 -8.16 12.79 1.03
N LEU A 283 -7.45 11.68 1.01
CA LEU A 283 -6.28 11.45 0.17
C LEU A 283 -6.59 10.32 -0.81
N GLU A 284 -6.66 10.61 -2.11
CA GLU A 284 -6.66 9.57 -3.13
C GLU A 284 -5.22 9.26 -3.54
N VAL A 285 -4.85 7.98 -3.50
CA VAL A 285 -3.56 7.50 -3.97
C VAL A 285 -3.78 6.62 -5.19
N ALA A 286 -3.48 7.16 -6.36
CA ALA A 286 -3.68 6.49 -7.65
C ALA A 286 -2.56 5.48 -7.90
N THR A 287 -2.85 4.20 -7.68
CA THR A 287 -1.87 3.11 -7.70
C THR A 287 -2.33 1.96 -8.60
N TYR A 288 -1.67 0.80 -8.54
CA TYR A 288 -2.05 -0.35 -9.33
C TYR A 288 -1.65 -1.68 -8.69
N ARG A 289 -2.55 -2.66 -8.76
CA ARG A 289 -2.27 -4.05 -8.33
C ARG A 289 -1.91 -4.95 -9.51
N TYR A 290 -0.78 -5.64 -9.41
CA TYR A 290 -0.32 -6.51 -10.50
C TYR A 290 -1.02 -7.86 -10.57
N HIS A 291 -1.48 -8.38 -9.42
CA HIS A 291 -2.27 -9.60 -9.37
C HIS A 291 -3.76 -9.30 -9.54
N GLY A 292 -4.55 -10.34 -9.81
CA GLY A 292 -6.02 -10.26 -9.72
C GLY A 292 -6.48 -9.86 -8.32
N HIS A 293 -7.79 -9.81 -8.11
CA HIS A 293 -8.35 -9.31 -6.85
C HIS A 293 -7.78 -10.06 -5.65
N SER A 294 -7.81 -11.39 -5.73
CA SER A 294 -7.22 -12.35 -4.80
C SER A 294 -6.55 -13.48 -5.58
N MET A 295 -5.90 -14.42 -4.90
CA MET A 295 -5.29 -15.58 -5.56
C MET A 295 -6.28 -16.51 -6.31
N SER A 296 -7.59 -16.41 -6.07
CA SER A 296 -8.60 -17.15 -6.83
C SER A 296 -9.02 -16.44 -8.13
N ASP A 297 -8.63 -15.18 -8.30
CA ASP A 297 -8.95 -14.37 -9.47
C ASP A 297 -7.70 -14.18 -10.35
N PRO A 298 -7.68 -14.71 -11.59
CA PRO A 298 -6.57 -14.48 -12.52
C PRO A 298 -6.41 -13.02 -12.96
N GLY A 299 -7.47 -12.21 -12.86
CA GLY A 299 -7.45 -10.79 -13.21
C GLY A 299 -7.40 -10.48 -14.71
N THR A 300 -7.76 -11.45 -15.57
CA THR A 300 -7.68 -11.33 -17.05
C THR A 300 -9.04 -11.19 -17.74
N THR A 301 -10.16 -11.29 -17.00
CA THR A 301 -11.51 -11.22 -17.58
C THR A 301 -12.06 -9.81 -17.69
N TYR A 302 -11.45 -8.84 -17.00
CA TYR A 302 -11.93 -7.46 -16.89
C TYR A 302 -10.85 -6.41 -17.18
N ARG A 303 -9.63 -6.84 -17.52
CA ARG A 303 -8.54 -5.98 -17.97
C ARG A 303 -7.53 -6.77 -18.82
N PRO A 304 -6.91 -6.15 -19.84
CA PRO A 304 -5.93 -6.80 -20.70
C PRO A 304 -4.60 -7.05 -19.95
N ARG A 305 -3.85 -8.06 -20.38
CA ARG A 305 -2.52 -8.36 -19.79
C ARG A 305 -1.50 -7.28 -20.11
N GLU A 306 -1.68 -6.66 -21.27
CA GLU A 306 -0.87 -5.57 -21.81
C GLU A 306 -0.89 -4.35 -20.90
N GLU A 307 -2.05 -4.02 -20.31
CA GLU A 307 -2.17 -2.93 -19.32
C GLU A 307 -1.29 -3.20 -18.09
N ILE A 308 -1.34 -4.41 -17.53
CA ILE A 308 -0.51 -4.80 -16.37
C ILE A 308 0.98 -4.76 -16.71
N GLN A 309 1.35 -5.25 -17.90
CA GLN A 309 2.74 -5.26 -18.37
C GLN A 309 3.26 -3.85 -18.58
N GLU A 310 2.47 -2.98 -19.20
CA GLU A 310 2.83 -1.59 -19.42
C GLU A 310 2.98 -0.84 -18.10
N MET A 311 2.02 -1.00 -17.17
CA MET A 311 2.12 -0.44 -15.82
C MET A 311 3.39 -0.89 -15.10
N ARG A 312 3.71 -2.20 -15.12
CA ARG A 312 4.94 -2.70 -14.48
C ARG A 312 6.21 -2.20 -15.18
N LYS A 313 6.19 -2.07 -16.50
CA LYS A 313 7.36 -1.66 -17.27
C LYS A 313 7.68 -0.18 -17.10
N THR A 314 6.65 0.66 -17.03
CA THR A 314 6.81 2.12 -17.10
C THR A 314 6.62 2.82 -15.76
N ARG A 315 5.95 2.18 -14.81
CA ARG A 315 5.45 2.81 -13.58
C ARG A 315 5.71 1.99 -12.31
N ASP A 316 6.53 0.94 -12.35
CA ASP A 316 6.80 0.16 -11.14
C ASP A 316 7.49 1.02 -10.05
N PRO A 317 6.99 1.00 -8.80
CA PRO A 317 7.47 1.92 -7.77
C PRO A 317 8.91 1.61 -7.32
N ILE A 318 9.33 0.35 -7.38
CA ILE A 318 10.68 -0.08 -6.98
C ILE A 318 11.67 0.28 -8.09
N THR A 319 11.33 -0.01 -9.34
CA THR A 319 12.15 0.39 -10.49
C THR A 319 12.27 1.91 -10.59
N GLY A 320 11.17 2.65 -10.42
CA GLY A 320 11.17 4.11 -10.45
C GLY A 320 12.08 4.72 -9.38
N LEU A 321 12.01 4.23 -8.13
CA LEU A 321 12.92 4.71 -7.07
C LEU A 321 14.38 4.34 -7.37
N ARG A 322 14.64 3.11 -7.83
CA ARG A 322 15.99 2.64 -8.20
C ARG A 322 16.64 3.56 -9.22
N GLU A 323 15.93 3.86 -10.31
CA GLU A 323 16.45 4.70 -11.38
C GLU A 323 16.74 6.12 -10.90
N ARG A 324 15.87 6.69 -10.05
CA ARG A 324 16.10 8.00 -9.44
C ARG A 324 17.32 8.01 -8.52
N MET A 325 17.48 6.98 -7.68
CA MET A 325 18.63 6.86 -6.78
C MET A 325 19.95 6.76 -7.54
N ILE A 326 20.02 5.93 -8.57
CA ILE A 326 21.23 5.76 -9.39
C ILE A 326 21.52 7.05 -10.16
N SER A 327 20.51 7.64 -10.82
CA SER A 327 20.70 8.86 -11.63
C SER A 327 21.14 10.07 -10.81
N ALA A 328 20.74 10.13 -9.54
CA ALA A 328 21.12 11.19 -8.61
C ALA A 328 22.38 10.88 -7.79
N ASN A 329 23.08 9.78 -8.06
CA ASN A 329 24.22 9.29 -7.25
C ASN A 329 23.88 9.08 -5.75
N LEU A 330 22.62 8.84 -5.38
CA LEU A 330 22.25 8.48 -4.01
C LEU A 330 22.68 7.06 -3.66
N ALA A 331 22.76 6.15 -4.63
CA ALA A 331 23.22 4.78 -4.43
C ALA A 331 23.78 4.19 -5.72
N THR A 332 24.68 3.22 -5.58
CA THR A 332 25.22 2.45 -6.70
C THR A 332 24.30 1.29 -7.07
N ALA A 333 24.43 0.78 -8.31
CA ALA A 333 23.67 -0.38 -8.75
C ALA A 333 24.02 -1.65 -7.94
N GLU A 334 25.28 -1.76 -7.52
CA GLU A 334 25.82 -2.85 -6.70
C GLU A 334 25.21 -2.85 -5.30
N GLU A 335 25.09 -1.68 -4.65
CA GLU A 335 24.45 -1.56 -3.32
C GLU A 335 22.99 -1.99 -3.36
N LEU A 336 22.22 -1.52 -4.35
CA LEU A 336 20.81 -1.89 -4.48
C LEU A 336 20.65 -3.37 -4.81
N LYS A 337 21.56 -3.95 -5.61
CA LYS A 337 21.60 -5.39 -5.86
C LYS A 337 21.91 -6.18 -4.59
N GLN A 338 22.80 -5.68 -3.72
CA GLN A 338 23.08 -6.33 -2.44
C GLN A 338 21.83 -6.34 -1.55
N ILE A 339 21.09 -5.22 -1.48
CA ILE A 339 19.80 -5.16 -0.79
C ILE A 339 18.83 -6.21 -1.34
N ASP A 340 18.74 -6.34 -2.66
CA ASP A 340 17.88 -7.35 -3.31
C ASP A 340 18.23 -8.79 -2.86
N LEU A 341 19.52 -9.09 -2.76
CA LEU A 341 20.03 -10.39 -2.31
C LEU A 341 19.74 -10.63 -0.82
N ASP A 342 19.96 -9.63 0.02
CA ASP A 342 19.73 -9.73 1.46
C ASP A 342 18.25 -9.92 1.78
N VAL A 343 17.37 -9.13 1.15
CA VAL A 343 15.91 -9.27 1.28
C VAL A 343 15.48 -10.65 0.81
N ARG A 344 16.04 -11.14 -0.30
CA ARG A 344 15.72 -12.50 -0.78
C ARG A 344 16.10 -13.55 0.26
N ALA A 345 17.30 -13.50 0.81
CA ALA A 345 17.75 -14.45 1.82
C ALA A 345 16.88 -14.39 3.09
N GLU A 346 16.49 -13.19 3.51
CA GLU A 346 15.58 -12.97 4.65
C GLU A 346 14.22 -13.62 4.42
N ILE A 347 13.59 -13.37 3.27
CA ILE A 347 12.28 -13.94 2.93
C ILE A 347 12.36 -15.45 2.71
N ASP A 348 13.40 -15.96 2.04
CA ASP A 348 13.57 -17.39 1.82
C ASP A 348 13.71 -18.13 3.18
N LYS A 349 14.44 -17.55 4.16
CA LYS A 349 14.52 -18.06 5.53
C LYS A 349 13.17 -18.02 6.26
N ALA A 350 12.44 -16.91 6.13
CA ALA A 350 11.12 -16.74 6.72
C ALA A 350 10.10 -17.77 6.19
N VAL A 351 10.16 -18.09 4.89
CA VAL A 351 9.33 -19.12 4.25
C VAL A 351 9.61 -20.51 4.84
N GLU A 352 10.89 -20.89 4.98
CA GLU A 352 11.23 -22.20 5.54
C GLU A 352 10.80 -22.33 7.01
N GLN A 353 10.93 -21.27 7.80
CA GLN A 353 10.38 -21.23 9.16
C GLN A 353 8.85 -21.37 9.16
N ALA A 354 8.14 -20.55 8.39
CA ALA A 354 6.67 -20.58 8.32
C ALA A 354 6.09 -21.91 7.82
N LYS A 355 6.87 -22.70 7.06
CA LYS A 355 6.49 -24.05 6.61
C LYS A 355 6.71 -25.11 7.68
N THR A 356 7.64 -24.89 8.60
CA THR A 356 8.06 -25.87 9.62
C THR A 356 7.49 -25.56 11.01
N ASP A 357 7.03 -24.34 11.25
CA ASP A 357 6.39 -23.94 12.50
C ASP A 357 5.16 -24.79 12.83
N PRO A 358 4.91 -25.13 14.10
CA PRO A 358 3.78 -25.96 14.46
C PRO A 358 2.44 -25.26 14.20
N GLU A 359 1.44 -26.04 13.83
CA GLU A 359 0.05 -25.60 13.87
C GLU A 359 -0.38 -25.29 15.31
N LEU A 360 -1.44 -24.49 15.45
CA LEU A 360 -2.02 -24.19 16.75
C LEU A 360 -2.71 -25.45 17.32
N PRO A 361 -2.44 -25.86 18.59
CA PRO A 361 -3.13 -26.99 19.22
C PRO A 361 -4.64 -26.80 19.25
N VAL A 362 -5.41 -27.89 19.16
CA VAL A 362 -6.88 -27.81 19.05
C VAL A 362 -7.55 -27.20 20.29
N GLU A 363 -6.90 -27.29 21.45
CA GLU A 363 -7.37 -26.70 22.70
C GLU A 363 -7.39 -25.17 22.64
N GLU A 364 -6.51 -24.57 21.84
CA GLU A 364 -6.42 -23.11 21.62
C GLU A 364 -7.51 -22.60 20.67
N MET A 365 -8.33 -23.48 20.08
CA MET A 365 -9.51 -23.07 19.31
C MET A 365 -10.54 -22.33 20.18
N TYR A 366 -10.54 -22.60 21.48
CA TYR A 366 -11.53 -22.06 22.42
C TYR A 366 -11.04 -20.79 23.13
N THR A 367 -9.78 -20.42 22.98
CA THR A 367 -9.12 -19.30 23.67
C THR A 367 -9.36 -17.97 22.97
N ASP A 368 -9.06 -16.86 23.65
CA ASP A 368 -9.12 -15.49 23.10
C ASP A 368 -10.54 -15.03 22.67
N ILE A 369 -11.63 -15.56 23.27
CA ILE A 369 -13.03 -15.17 22.97
C ILE A 369 -13.41 -13.85 23.65
N PHE A 370 -13.11 -13.74 24.94
CA PHE A 370 -13.34 -12.54 25.75
C PHE A 370 -12.03 -12.14 26.43
N VAL A 371 -11.82 -10.83 26.55
CA VAL A 371 -10.72 -10.25 27.32
C VAL A 371 -11.15 -10.12 28.78
N ASP A 372 -10.23 -10.37 29.72
CA ASP A 372 -10.42 -10.20 31.17
C ASP A 372 -11.58 -10.97 31.81
N GLU A 373 -12.02 -12.07 31.20
CA GLU A 373 -13.06 -12.97 31.74
C GLU A 373 -12.45 -14.24 32.36
N PRO A 374 -12.99 -14.75 33.49
CA PRO A 374 -12.59 -16.06 34.02
C PRO A 374 -12.83 -17.19 33.01
N PRO A 375 -11.99 -18.24 32.97
CA PRO A 375 -12.18 -19.35 32.03
C PRO A 375 -13.55 -20.02 32.14
N PHE A 376 -14.25 -20.15 31.03
CA PHE A 376 -15.56 -20.80 30.93
C PHE A 376 -15.56 -21.92 29.87
N LYS A 377 -16.59 -22.76 29.91
CA LYS A 377 -16.75 -23.87 28.97
C LYS A 377 -17.35 -23.38 27.66
N VAL A 378 -16.71 -23.71 26.55
CA VAL A 378 -17.19 -23.40 25.20
C VAL A 378 -17.64 -24.69 24.54
N ARG A 379 -18.88 -24.72 24.06
CA ARG A 379 -19.47 -25.89 23.41
C ARG A 379 -18.86 -26.09 22.01
N GLY A 380 -18.46 -27.32 21.71
CA GLY A 380 -17.99 -27.75 20.40
C GLY A 380 -19.13 -28.21 19.47
N THR A 381 -18.85 -29.17 18.60
CA THR A 381 -19.79 -29.63 17.55
C THR A 381 -21.00 -30.40 18.08
N ASN A 382 -21.00 -30.84 19.35
CA ASN A 382 -22.13 -31.52 19.97
C ASN A 382 -22.25 -31.15 21.48
N PRO A 383 -23.37 -31.49 22.14
CA PRO A 383 -23.61 -31.13 23.54
C PRO A 383 -22.65 -31.74 24.57
N PHE A 384 -21.78 -32.67 24.19
CA PHE A 384 -20.86 -33.38 25.09
C PHE A 384 -19.39 -32.99 24.87
N MET A 385 -19.09 -32.20 23.83
CA MET A 385 -17.75 -31.70 23.54
C MET A 385 -17.62 -30.26 24.03
N TYR A 386 -16.64 -30.03 24.89
CA TYR A 386 -16.32 -28.71 25.42
C TYR A 386 -14.82 -28.46 25.42
N GLY A 387 -14.43 -27.23 25.13
CA GLY A 387 -13.12 -26.70 25.45
C GLY A 387 -13.19 -25.63 26.54
N MET A 388 -12.03 -25.18 26.99
CA MET A 388 -11.91 -24.11 28.00
C MET A 388 -11.42 -22.83 27.34
N SER A 389 -12.08 -21.71 27.64
CA SER A 389 -11.83 -20.40 27.04
C SER A 389 -10.58 -19.67 27.53
N LYS A 390 -9.54 -20.41 27.92
CA LYS A 390 -8.38 -19.89 28.65
C LYS A 390 -7.74 -18.66 28.02
#